data_AF-A0A1G9LRT9-F1
#
_entry.id   AF-A0A1G9LRT9-F1
#
_cell.length_a   1.000
_cell.length_b   1.000
_cell.length_c   1.000
_cell.angle_alpha   90.00
_cell.angle_beta   90.00
_cell.angle_gamma   90.00
#
_symmetry.space_group_name_H-M   'P 1'
#
loop_
_entity.id
_entity.type
_entity.pdbx_description
1 polymer ?
#
loop_
_entity_poly.entity_id
_entity_poly.type
_entity_poly.pdbx_seq_one_letter_code
_entity_poly.pdbx_strand_id
1 'polypeptide(L)'
;MPNIFEKDCVKVVYRTGLELPPVWIGRDIDSSVQEGFGSVFVSGKKRIFAAELERRISGAQQGIVLCSFLLADQKIEDALYEAAQRGVRVYIMLACETRLDKEEPDDEFGQMCLKQHKAMLKLFSGKAFIRSAPFFHAKIVLIDALSEVGEDSYGALLTANVTREALERNEEIMIPLNADEIREAVNILRWALFETAEHEVDGGAKFTSIQPLEELKYPGVLKNICCTSKNETGIFERALAVIESSRRELIVSSFGWDADHSIVEAICRKAEEGVKITVLARLRPSAMDALVRLENAGVEVLGFKWLHAKAVWSDSGEAVVMSANLQKHGMDDGFELGVGLSGQRASDLFDSLSSWKKNAPWQFQQGVKLGDVSGRIKIWEAGKLLDEIIVVKSGTVNLPDVKAKCVTRLGVDIVPPEKGVMELPFHEVKYLWKVTAPKLPTKSNEIFLKDTITEKNSRTLKDKGKGKDTKRSYDPKVYRLPSGEKVIAISRAEDLNKALKLKERAEFNKANIVAAN
;
A
#
# COMPACT_ATOMS: atom_id res chain seq x y z
N MET A 1 -40.02 27.59 -24.02
CA MET A 1 -39.89 26.69 -25.19
C MET A 1 -38.50 26.06 -25.13
N PRO A 2 -38.31 24.78 -25.49
CA PRO A 2 -36.98 24.18 -25.50
C PRO A 2 -36.05 24.94 -26.45
N ASN A 3 -34.81 25.18 -26.03
CA ASN A 3 -33.79 25.80 -26.87
C ASN A 3 -33.49 24.84 -28.03
N ILE A 4 -33.88 25.18 -29.27
CA ILE A 4 -33.66 24.31 -30.43
C ILE A 4 -32.22 24.36 -30.95
N PHE A 5 -31.38 25.23 -30.38
CA PHE A 5 -30.00 25.44 -30.82
C PHE A 5 -28.98 24.68 -29.97
N GLU A 6 -29.40 24.14 -28.83
CA GLU A 6 -28.53 23.38 -27.93
C GLU A 6 -29.30 22.19 -27.37
N LYS A 7 -28.60 21.09 -27.16
CA LYS A 7 -29.15 19.92 -26.49
C LYS A 7 -28.13 19.41 -25.48
N ASP A 8 -28.54 19.32 -24.22
CA ASP A 8 -27.77 18.59 -23.21
C ASP A 8 -27.96 17.09 -23.44
N CYS A 9 -26.85 16.38 -23.48
CA CYS A 9 -26.79 14.96 -23.76
C CYS A 9 -26.15 14.22 -22.59
N VAL A 10 -26.62 12.99 -22.36
CA VAL A 10 -26.12 12.10 -21.33
C VAL A 10 -25.94 10.69 -21.89
N LYS A 11 -24.87 10.03 -21.48
CA LYS A 11 -24.62 8.61 -21.75
C LYS A 11 -24.12 7.95 -20.46
N VAL A 12 -24.76 6.86 -20.08
CA VAL A 12 -24.40 6.09 -18.90
C VAL A 12 -23.62 4.85 -19.32
N VAL A 13 -22.47 4.61 -18.69
CA VAL A 13 -21.65 3.42 -18.90
C VAL A 13 -21.48 2.69 -17.58
N TYR A 14 -21.91 1.43 -17.54
CA TYR A 14 -21.69 0.53 -16.42
C TYR A 14 -20.36 -0.19 -16.58
N ARG A 15 -19.57 -0.19 -15.50
CA ARG A 15 -18.21 -0.75 -15.44
C ARG A 15 -18.07 -1.81 -14.35
N THR A 16 -19.18 -2.29 -13.80
CA THR A 16 -19.22 -3.28 -12.72
C THR A 16 -18.52 -4.59 -13.08
N GLY A 17 -18.52 -4.99 -14.36
CA GLY A 17 -17.86 -6.20 -14.84
C GLY A 17 -16.37 -6.05 -15.16
N LEU A 18 -15.77 -4.88 -14.96
CA LEU A 18 -14.34 -4.66 -15.21
C LEU A 18 -13.53 -5.46 -14.19
N GLU A 19 -12.75 -6.42 -14.65
CA GLU A 19 -11.79 -7.13 -13.80
C GLU A 19 -10.68 -6.18 -13.36
N LEU A 20 -10.41 -6.18 -12.06
CA LEU A 20 -9.32 -5.43 -11.48
C LEU A 20 -8.08 -6.33 -11.44
N PRO A 21 -6.87 -5.74 -11.59
CA PRO A 21 -5.65 -6.41 -11.13
C PRO A 21 -5.77 -6.76 -9.63
N PRO A 22 -4.85 -7.55 -9.07
CA PRO A 22 -4.87 -7.85 -7.65
C PRO A 22 -4.97 -6.59 -6.78
N VAL A 23 -5.86 -6.61 -5.79
CA VAL A 23 -6.23 -5.43 -5.01
C VAL A 23 -6.10 -5.66 -3.51
N TRP A 24 -5.70 -4.62 -2.81
CA TRP A 24 -5.96 -4.46 -1.40
C TRP A 24 -7.25 -3.67 -1.22
N ILE A 25 -8.22 -4.26 -0.53
CA ILE A 25 -9.52 -3.67 -0.21
C ILE A 25 -9.45 -3.15 1.22
N GLY A 26 -9.81 -1.88 1.40
CA GLY A 26 -9.84 -1.22 2.70
C GLY A 26 -10.96 -1.76 3.57
N ARG A 27 -10.65 -2.06 4.83
CA ARG A 27 -11.58 -2.54 5.84
C ARG A 27 -11.88 -1.43 6.85
N ASP A 28 -13.08 -1.47 7.41
CA ASP A 28 -13.42 -0.66 8.58
C ASP A 28 -12.80 -1.32 9.81
N ILE A 29 -12.07 -0.51 10.60
CA ILE A 29 -11.33 -0.99 11.77
C ILE A 29 -11.87 -0.36 13.03
N ASP A 30 -11.86 -1.13 14.11
CA ASP A 30 -11.99 -0.58 15.45
C ASP A 30 -10.62 -0.02 15.88
N SER A 31 -10.60 1.23 16.34
CA SER A 31 -9.34 1.93 16.64
C SER A 31 -8.72 1.55 17.99
N SER A 32 -9.38 0.68 18.76
CA SER A 32 -8.87 0.23 20.05
C SER A 32 -7.83 -0.88 19.89
N VAL A 33 -6.55 -0.53 20.14
CA VAL A 33 -5.45 -1.50 20.21
C VAL A 33 -5.19 -1.84 21.69
N GLN A 34 -5.29 -3.13 22.02
CA GLN A 34 -4.85 -3.67 23.29
C GLN A 34 -3.35 -3.99 23.19
N GLU A 35 -2.57 -3.57 24.19
CA GLU A 35 -1.10 -3.68 24.18
C GLU A 35 -0.56 -4.83 25.05
N GLY A 36 -1.42 -5.51 25.81
CA GLY A 36 -1.03 -6.62 26.69
C GLY A 36 -2.05 -7.75 26.65
N PHE A 37 -1.57 -8.97 26.47
CA PHE A 37 -2.33 -10.21 26.38
C PHE A 37 -1.66 -11.24 27.29
N GLY A 38 -2.02 -11.23 28.58
CA GLY A 38 -1.34 -12.09 29.57
C GLY A 38 0.17 -11.83 29.61
N SER A 39 0.94 -12.81 29.16
CA SER A 39 2.41 -12.77 29.08
C SER A 39 2.97 -12.10 27.81
N VAL A 40 2.13 -11.83 26.81
CA VAL A 40 2.54 -11.25 25.52
C VAL A 40 2.28 -9.75 25.50
N PHE A 41 3.28 -8.98 25.07
CA PHE A 41 3.15 -7.53 24.90
C PHE A 41 3.22 -7.19 23.42
N VAL A 42 2.38 -6.24 22.99
CA VAL A 42 2.45 -5.67 21.66
C VAL A 42 2.71 -4.17 21.73
N SER A 43 3.40 -3.63 20.74
CA SER A 43 3.67 -2.20 20.62
C SER A 43 2.38 -1.40 20.40
N GLY A 44 2.38 -0.15 20.86
CA GLY A 44 1.25 0.75 20.69
C GLY A 44 1.44 2.09 21.36
N LYS A 45 0.46 2.98 21.18
CA LYS A 45 0.51 4.39 21.61
C LYS A 45 0.59 4.58 23.12
N LYS A 46 0.14 3.61 23.93
CA LYS A 46 0.28 3.64 25.40
C LYS A 46 1.69 3.26 25.85
N ARG A 47 2.54 2.78 24.93
CA ARG A 47 3.93 2.41 25.17
C ARG A 47 4.11 1.36 26.28
N ILE A 48 3.16 0.44 26.47
CA ILE A 48 3.27 -0.57 27.55
C ILE A 48 4.50 -1.45 27.34
N PHE A 49 4.73 -1.89 26.10
CA PHE A 49 5.94 -2.62 25.70
C PHE A 49 7.22 -1.81 26.06
N ALA A 50 7.33 -0.55 25.58
CA ALA A 50 8.51 0.26 25.86
C ALA A 50 8.73 0.53 27.36
N ALA A 51 7.65 0.79 28.09
CA ALA A 51 7.70 1.08 29.52
C ALA A 51 8.18 -0.12 30.33
N GLU A 52 7.80 -1.35 29.95
CA GLU A 52 8.32 -2.56 30.61
C GLU A 52 9.83 -2.72 30.38
N LEU A 53 10.33 -2.49 29.14
CA LEU A 53 11.77 -2.51 28.88
C LEU A 53 12.50 -1.43 29.68
N GLU A 54 12.01 -0.18 29.67
CA GLU A 54 12.59 0.95 30.41
C GLU A 54 12.68 0.64 31.90
N ARG A 55 11.60 0.10 32.48
CA ARG A 55 11.52 -0.25 33.89
C ARG A 55 12.53 -1.34 34.25
N ARG A 56 12.67 -2.38 33.42
CA ARG A 56 13.61 -3.48 33.66
C ARG A 56 15.05 -3.01 33.54
N ILE A 57 15.39 -2.23 32.52
CA ILE A 57 16.72 -1.65 32.32
C ILE A 57 17.10 -0.73 33.50
N SER A 58 16.17 0.13 33.91
CA SER A 58 16.38 1.04 35.04
C SER A 58 16.61 0.30 36.36
N GLY A 59 16.00 -0.87 36.53
CA GLY A 59 16.15 -1.72 37.70
C GLY A 59 17.40 -2.62 37.73
N ALA A 60 18.15 -2.71 36.62
CA ALA A 60 19.30 -3.61 36.52
C ALA A 60 20.40 -3.28 37.54
N GLN A 61 21.03 -4.33 38.07
CA GLN A 61 22.03 -4.27 39.15
C GLN A 61 23.42 -4.76 38.73
N GLN A 62 23.53 -5.72 37.80
CA GLN A 62 24.79 -6.41 37.48
C GLN A 62 25.18 -6.30 36.01
N GLY A 63 24.25 -6.51 35.09
CA GLY A 63 24.56 -6.51 33.66
C GLY A 63 23.34 -6.48 32.76
N ILE A 64 23.52 -5.90 31.57
CA ILE A 64 22.52 -5.79 30.52
C ILE A 64 23.16 -6.26 29.22
N VAL A 65 22.50 -7.16 28.50
CA VAL A 65 22.82 -7.50 27.10
C VAL A 65 21.67 -7.05 26.24
N LEU A 66 21.95 -6.23 25.25
CA LEU A 66 20.98 -5.79 24.23
C LEU A 66 21.50 -6.17 22.86
N CYS A 67 20.75 -6.98 22.13
CA CYS A 67 20.95 -7.19 20.70
C CYS A 67 19.80 -6.53 19.95
N SER A 68 20.10 -5.71 18.95
CA SER A 68 19.12 -5.07 18.09
C SER A 68 19.78 -4.58 16.82
N PHE A 69 19.05 -4.56 15.70
CA PHE A 69 19.57 -3.96 14.46
C PHE A 69 19.77 -2.44 14.61
N LEU A 70 18.84 -1.75 15.30
CA LEU A 70 18.93 -0.32 15.59
C LEU A 70 18.52 -0.03 17.04
N LEU A 71 19.16 0.98 17.62
CA LEU A 71 18.81 1.59 18.90
C LEU A 71 18.61 3.09 18.65
N ALA A 72 17.38 3.56 18.85
CA ALA A 72 16.92 4.94 18.61
C ALA A 72 15.62 5.23 19.38
N ASP A 73 15.60 4.95 20.69
CA ASP A 73 14.53 5.38 21.60
C ASP A 73 15.18 6.05 22.81
N GLN A 74 14.97 7.38 22.93
CA GLN A 74 15.67 8.21 23.89
C GLN A 74 15.51 7.72 25.34
N LYS A 75 14.32 7.24 25.73
CA LYS A 75 14.08 6.79 27.11
C LYS A 75 14.85 5.52 27.43
N ILE A 76 14.93 4.60 26.46
CA ILE A 76 15.71 3.38 26.60
C ILE A 76 17.21 3.68 26.60
N GLU A 77 17.66 4.59 25.72
CA GLU A 77 19.05 5.07 25.70
C GLU A 77 19.45 5.71 27.04
N ASP A 78 18.61 6.60 27.57
CA ASP A 78 18.82 7.24 28.88
C ASP A 78 18.89 6.19 29.99
N ALA A 79 17.96 5.23 30.01
CA ALA A 79 17.94 4.17 31.02
C ALA A 79 19.21 3.28 30.96
N LEU A 80 19.68 2.93 29.77
CA LEU A 80 20.93 2.18 29.57
C LEU A 80 22.15 3.01 30.02
N TYR A 81 22.16 4.30 29.68
CA TYR A 81 23.22 5.21 30.07
C TYR A 81 23.32 5.34 31.60
N GLU A 82 22.19 5.57 32.26
CA GLU A 82 22.12 5.66 33.72
C GLU A 82 22.48 4.32 34.38
N ALA A 83 22.14 3.18 33.78
CA ALA A 83 22.60 1.87 34.26
C ALA A 83 24.14 1.77 34.21
N ALA A 84 24.76 2.16 33.09
CA ALA A 84 26.21 2.20 32.97
C ALA A 84 26.86 3.16 34.00
N GLN A 85 26.24 4.31 34.29
CA GLN A 85 26.72 5.23 35.33
C GLN A 85 26.70 4.61 36.74
N ARG A 86 25.76 3.71 37.01
CA ARG A 86 25.70 2.95 38.28
C ARG A 86 26.74 1.82 38.37
N GLY A 87 27.50 1.57 37.31
CA GLY A 87 28.47 0.46 37.24
C GLY A 87 27.89 -0.85 36.74
N VAL A 88 26.65 -0.85 36.21
CA VAL A 88 26.06 -2.02 35.54
C VAL A 88 26.81 -2.25 34.22
N ARG A 89 27.20 -3.50 33.95
CA ARG A 89 27.91 -3.85 32.71
C ARG A 89 26.94 -3.86 31.53
N VAL A 90 27.12 -2.99 30.55
CA VAL A 90 26.25 -2.92 29.37
C VAL A 90 26.96 -3.51 28.15
N TYR A 91 26.38 -4.55 27.56
CA TYR A 91 26.83 -5.19 26.33
C TYR A 91 25.81 -4.92 25.22
N ILE A 92 26.25 -4.40 24.08
CA ILE A 92 25.39 -4.08 22.95
C ILE A 92 25.90 -4.80 21.70
N MET A 93 25.00 -5.54 21.03
CA MET A 93 25.25 -6.20 19.75
C MET A 93 24.43 -5.53 18.65
N LEU A 94 25.09 -5.04 17.60
CA LEU A 94 24.47 -4.28 16.50
C LEU A 94 24.80 -4.89 15.13
N ALA A 95 23.96 -4.62 14.12
CA ALA A 95 24.24 -4.96 12.72
C ALA A 95 24.28 -3.76 11.77
N CYS A 96 23.97 -2.56 12.25
CA CYS A 96 23.78 -1.37 11.42
C CYS A 96 25.06 -0.67 10.96
N GLU A 97 26.24 -1.23 11.19
CA GLU A 97 27.50 -0.72 10.62
C GLU A 97 27.38 -0.56 9.10
N THR A 98 26.79 -1.57 8.45
CA THR A 98 26.55 -1.56 7.01
C THR A 98 25.60 -0.48 6.52
N ARG A 99 24.82 0.17 7.41
CA ARG A 99 24.04 1.38 7.09
C ARG A 99 24.80 2.67 7.38
N LEU A 100 25.82 2.65 8.24
CA LEU A 100 26.71 3.79 8.48
C LEU A 100 27.64 4.04 7.29
N ASP A 101 27.99 2.98 6.56
CA ASP A 101 28.92 3.03 5.41
C ASP A 101 28.22 3.18 4.03
N LYS A 102 26.89 3.14 3.99
CA LYS A 102 26.11 3.35 2.75
C LYS A 102 25.75 4.82 2.57
N GLU A 103 25.38 5.20 1.34
CA GLU A 103 24.85 6.54 1.02
C GLU A 103 23.76 6.94 2.03
N GLU A 104 23.75 8.22 2.42
CA GLU A 104 22.74 8.74 3.35
C GLU A 104 21.34 8.39 2.84
N PRO A 105 20.44 7.90 3.69
CA PRO A 105 19.08 7.60 3.25
C PRO A 105 18.42 8.81 2.61
N ASP A 106 17.74 8.62 1.48
CA ASP A 106 17.01 9.68 0.78
C ASP A 106 15.79 10.18 1.56
N ASP A 107 15.34 9.43 2.57
CA ASP A 107 14.22 9.78 3.43
C ASP A 107 14.65 10.44 4.75
N GLU A 108 13.93 11.48 5.16
CA GLU A 108 14.17 12.28 6.37
C GLU A 108 14.28 11.43 7.64
N PHE A 109 13.51 10.33 7.70
CA PHE A 109 13.52 9.41 8.83
C PHE A 109 14.82 8.60 8.90
N GLY A 110 15.26 8.05 7.76
CA GLY A 110 16.53 7.34 7.66
C GLY A 110 17.71 8.22 8.09
N GLN A 111 17.73 9.50 7.70
CA GLN A 111 18.74 10.46 8.12
C GLN A 111 18.68 10.73 9.63
N MET A 112 17.48 10.91 10.19
CA MET A 112 17.30 11.12 11.63
C MET A 112 17.77 9.92 12.45
N CYS A 113 17.39 8.69 12.05
CA CYS A 113 17.86 7.47 12.69
C CYS A 113 19.38 7.32 12.62
N LEU A 114 20.00 7.65 11.48
CA LEU A 114 21.45 7.61 11.33
C LEU A 114 22.15 8.59 12.29
N LYS A 115 21.63 9.82 12.38
CA LYS A 115 22.14 10.86 13.28
C LYS A 115 22.01 10.45 14.75
N GLN A 116 20.83 9.95 15.15
CA GLN A 116 20.61 9.43 16.51
C GLN A 116 21.55 8.28 16.83
N HIS A 117 21.71 7.35 15.90
CA HIS A 117 22.60 6.21 16.09
C HIS A 117 24.07 6.63 16.29
N LYS A 118 24.59 7.57 15.48
CA LYS A 118 25.93 8.13 15.69
C LYS A 118 26.08 8.84 17.04
N ALA A 119 25.03 9.56 17.47
CA ALA A 119 25.02 10.20 18.78
C ALA A 119 25.04 9.16 19.93
N MET A 120 24.27 8.09 19.78
CA MET A 120 24.21 6.96 20.71
C MET A 120 25.59 6.29 20.84
N LEU A 121 26.26 5.96 19.73
CA LEU A 121 27.61 5.37 19.79
C LEU A 121 28.60 6.26 20.55
N LYS A 122 28.54 7.58 20.35
CA LYS A 122 29.37 8.53 21.09
C LYS A 122 29.01 8.60 22.57
N LEU A 123 27.72 8.53 22.91
CA LEU A 123 27.24 8.54 24.29
C LEU A 123 27.72 7.33 25.08
N PHE A 124 27.70 6.15 24.44
CA PHE A 124 28.08 4.88 25.06
C PHE A 124 29.57 4.53 24.95
N SER A 125 30.35 5.30 24.17
CA SER A 125 31.79 5.12 24.05
C SER A 125 32.48 5.10 25.42
N GLY A 126 33.20 4.01 25.71
CA GLY A 126 33.87 3.78 27.00
C GLY A 126 32.95 3.46 28.18
N LYS A 127 31.63 3.34 27.96
CA LYS A 127 30.62 3.06 29.00
C LYS A 127 29.86 1.76 28.75
N ALA A 128 29.74 1.34 27.50
CA ALA A 128 29.22 0.05 27.10
C ALA A 128 30.23 -0.70 26.23
N PHE A 129 30.18 -2.02 26.28
CA PHE A 129 30.91 -2.89 25.39
C PHE A 129 30.05 -3.14 24.15
N ILE A 130 30.41 -2.52 23.02
CA ILE A 130 29.62 -2.58 21.80
C ILE A 130 30.38 -3.36 20.75
N ARG A 131 29.75 -4.43 20.24
CA ARG A 131 30.25 -5.21 19.12
C ARG A 131 29.20 -5.34 18.03
N SER A 132 29.66 -5.66 16.84
CA SER A 132 28.78 -5.69 15.70
C SER A 132 29.24 -6.65 14.62
N ALA A 133 28.26 -7.10 13.84
CA ALA A 133 28.47 -7.83 12.61
C ALA A 133 27.25 -7.59 11.69
N PRO A 134 27.43 -7.54 10.35
CA PRO A 134 26.34 -7.29 9.40
C PRO A 134 25.14 -8.23 9.53
N PHE A 135 25.35 -9.43 10.06
CA PHE A 135 24.34 -10.47 10.17
C PHE A 135 23.62 -10.53 11.53
N PHE A 136 23.96 -9.69 12.51
CA PHE A 136 23.27 -9.64 13.81
C PHE A 136 21.87 -9.00 13.72
N HIS A 137 20.89 -9.80 13.33
CA HIS A 137 19.51 -9.37 13.21
C HIS A 137 18.62 -9.75 14.40
N ALA A 138 19.11 -10.59 15.32
CA ALA A 138 18.44 -10.90 16.58
C ALA A 138 18.03 -9.64 17.35
N LYS A 139 16.91 -9.73 18.07
CA LYS A 139 16.38 -8.63 18.90
C LYS A 139 16.00 -9.19 20.25
N ILE A 140 16.81 -8.91 21.26
CA ILE A 140 16.68 -9.52 22.58
C ILE A 140 17.31 -8.64 23.65
N VAL A 141 16.70 -8.63 24.83
CA VAL A 141 17.21 -7.97 26.03
C VAL A 141 17.38 -9.01 27.12
N LEU A 142 18.54 -9.06 27.76
CA LEU A 142 18.82 -9.85 28.96
C LEU A 142 19.32 -8.92 30.06
N ILE A 143 18.82 -9.09 31.27
CA ILE A 143 19.13 -8.26 32.43
C ILE A 143 19.46 -9.19 33.59
N ASP A 144 20.58 -8.91 34.24
CA ASP A 144 21.10 -9.59 35.43
C ASP A 144 21.11 -11.12 35.29
N ALA A 145 21.44 -11.58 34.07
CA ALA A 145 21.43 -13.00 33.68
C ALA A 145 22.82 -13.58 33.38
N LEU A 146 23.88 -12.75 33.38
CA LEU A 146 25.22 -13.15 32.95
C LEU A 146 25.98 -14.01 33.97
N SER A 147 25.71 -13.81 35.26
CA SER A 147 26.41 -14.51 36.35
C SER A 147 25.66 -15.80 36.70
N GLU A 148 24.40 -15.65 37.13
CA GLU A 148 23.49 -16.73 37.50
C GLU A 148 22.08 -16.28 37.14
N VAL A 149 21.26 -17.19 36.60
CA VAL A 149 19.85 -16.90 36.29
C VAL A 149 19.01 -17.16 37.55
N GLY A 150 18.61 -16.08 38.21
CA GLY A 150 17.85 -16.07 39.47
C GLY A 150 16.54 -15.28 39.36
N GLU A 151 15.94 -14.97 40.52
CA GLU A 151 14.63 -14.27 40.60
C GLU A 151 14.67 -12.85 40.03
N ASP A 152 15.81 -12.18 40.10
CA ASP A 152 16.00 -10.82 39.58
C ASP A 152 16.37 -10.79 38.09
N SER A 153 16.67 -11.96 37.49
CA SER A 153 17.02 -12.05 36.07
C SER A 153 15.78 -11.84 35.19
N TYR A 154 15.95 -11.10 34.10
CA TYR A 154 14.90 -10.89 33.11
C TYR A 154 15.43 -11.09 31.71
N GLY A 155 14.62 -11.68 30.85
CA GLY A 155 14.89 -11.78 29.42
C GLY A 155 13.65 -11.49 28.61
N ALA A 156 13.82 -10.90 27.43
CA ALA A 156 12.73 -10.70 26.49
C ALA A 156 13.21 -10.81 25.05
N LEU A 157 12.59 -11.69 24.28
CA LEU A 157 12.74 -11.73 22.82
C LEU A 157 11.80 -10.70 22.19
N LEU A 158 12.30 -9.96 21.20
CA LEU A 158 11.56 -8.91 20.51
C LEU A 158 11.44 -9.24 19.02
N THR A 159 10.35 -8.82 18.38
CA THR A 159 10.32 -8.68 16.91
C THR A 159 10.75 -7.26 16.48
N ALA A 160 10.71 -6.32 17.43
CA ALA A 160 11.01 -4.91 17.26
C ALA A 160 12.49 -4.58 17.38
N ASN A 161 12.96 -3.66 16.53
CA ASN A 161 14.14 -2.87 16.87
C ASN A 161 13.79 -1.95 18.05
N VAL A 162 14.79 -1.57 18.84
CA VAL A 162 14.60 -0.64 19.97
C VAL A 162 14.60 0.81 19.46
N THR A 163 13.58 1.15 18.67
CA THR A 163 13.35 2.51 18.16
C THR A 163 11.96 2.99 18.54
N ARG A 164 11.78 4.31 18.64
CA ARG A 164 10.49 4.89 19.03
C ARG A 164 9.33 4.38 18.18
N GLU A 165 9.47 4.41 16.86
CA GLU A 165 8.41 3.99 15.94
C GLU A 165 8.09 2.49 16.03
N ALA A 166 9.10 1.65 16.26
CA ALA A 166 8.87 0.22 16.42
C ALA A 166 8.12 -0.09 17.72
N LEU A 167 8.40 0.65 18.79
CA LEU A 167 7.76 0.44 20.09
C LEU A 167 6.41 1.16 20.27
N GLU A 168 6.09 2.15 19.42
CA GLU A 168 4.83 2.93 19.48
C GLU A 168 3.84 2.64 18.34
N ARG A 169 4.33 2.51 17.10
CA ARG A 169 3.50 2.61 15.90
C ARG A 169 3.36 1.31 15.14
N ASN A 170 4.46 0.57 14.97
CA ASN A 170 4.45 -0.68 14.22
C ASN A 170 3.67 -1.76 14.99
N GLU A 171 3.16 -2.77 14.29
CA GLU A 171 2.69 -4.00 14.93
C GLU A 171 3.88 -4.92 15.20
N GLU A 172 4.34 -4.96 16.46
CA GLU A 172 5.49 -5.73 16.97
C GLU A 172 5.11 -6.47 18.26
N ILE A 173 5.91 -7.49 18.62
CA ILE A 173 5.68 -8.37 19.76
C ILE A 173 6.92 -8.41 20.65
N MET A 174 6.69 -8.44 21.97
CA MET A 174 7.67 -8.84 22.98
C MET A 174 7.18 -10.06 23.74
N ILE A 175 8.09 -11.02 23.90
CA ILE A 175 7.90 -12.23 24.68
C ILE A 175 8.90 -12.23 25.84
N PRO A 176 8.44 -12.04 27.09
CA PRO A 176 9.23 -12.34 28.27
C PRO A 176 9.65 -13.81 28.28
N LEU A 177 10.91 -14.05 28.63
CA LEU A 177 11.53 -15.35 28.64
C LEU A 177 11.46 -15.98 30.04
N ASN A 178 11.30 -17.31 30.09
CA ASN A 178 11.45 -18.06 31.33
C ASN A 178 12.94 -18.31 31.66
N ALA A 179 13.22 -18.88 32.84
CA ALA A 179 14.59 -19.08 33.29
C ALA A 179 15.44 -19.98 32.36
N ASP A 180 14.86 -21.03 31.77
CA ASP A 180 15.58 -21.92 30.85
C ASP A 180 15.87 -21.24 29.52
N GLU A 181 14.90 -20.49 28.99
CA GLU A 181 15.05 -19.65 27.80
C GLU A 181 16.13 -18.58 28.00
N ILE A 182 16.18 -17.94 29.17
CA ILE A 182 17.22 -16.97 29.53
C ILE A 182 18.60 -17.65 29.52
N ARG A 183 18.75 -18.83 30.12
CA ARG A 183 20.03 -19.56 30.14
C ARG A 183 20.51 -19.90 28.72
N GLU A 184 19.61 -20.40 27.87
CA GLU A 184 19.92 -20.70 26.47
C GLU A 184 20.30 -19.43 25.69
N ALA A 185 19.55 -18.34 25.88
CA ALA A 185 19.83 -17.05 25.25
C ALA A 185 21.18 -16.47 25.68
N VAL A 186 21.53 -16.54 26.97
CA VAL A 186 22.85 -16.11 27.47
C VAL A 186 23.97 -16.91 26.79
N ASN A 187 23.83 -18.22 26.70
CA ASN A 187 24.86 -19.08 26.11
C ASN A 187 25.10 -18.77 24.62
N ILE A 188 24.03 -18.64 23.82
CA ILE A 188 24.16 -18.36 22.39
C ILE A 188 24.65 -16.94 22.12
N LEU A 189 24.18 -15.93 22.86
CA LEU A 189 24.65 -14.55 22.69
C LEU A 189 26.08 -14.38 23.15
N ARG A 190 26.51 -15.06 24.23
CA ARG A 190 27.91 -15.05 24.65
C ARG A 190 28.81 -15.61 23.56
N TRP A 191 28.45 -16.76 22.99
CA TRP A 191 29.19 -17.32 21.86
C TRP A 191 29.22 -16.34 20.68
N ALA A 192 28.06 -15.83 20.25
CA ALA A 192 27.99 -14.91 19.10
C ALA A 192 28.80 -13.61 19.31
N LEU A 193 28.72 -13.02 20.50
CA LEU A 193 29.44 -11.79 20.84
C LEU A 193 30.96 -11.94 20.75
N PHE A 194 31.50 -13.10 21.15
CA PHE A 194 32.95 -13.32 21.23
C PHE A 194 33.54 -14.08 20.04
N GLU A 195 32.75 -14.92 19.37
CA GLU A 195 33.23 -15.78 18.28
C GLU A 195 32.78 -15.33 16.89
N THR A 196 31.73 -14.52 16.78
CA THR A 196 31.19 -14.14 15.46
C THR A 196 31.16 -12.64 15.19
N ALA A 197 31.27 -11.79 16.21
CA ALA A 197 31.36 -10.35 15.99
C ALA A 197 32.58 -10.00 15.14
N GLU A 198 32.42 -9.07 14.19
CA GLU A 198 33.46 -8.67 13.24
C GLU A 198 34.10 -7.33 13.64
N HIS A 199 33.37 -6.50 14.38
CA HIS A 199 33.85 -5.19 14.82
C HIS A 199 33.50 -4.90 16.28
N GLU A 200 34.27 -3.98 16.87
CA GLU A 200 34.08 -3.43 18.21
C GLU A 200 34.15 -1.91 18.16
N VAL A 201 33.37 -1.23 19.01
CA VAL A 201 33.44 0.23 19.11
C VAL A 201 34.58 0.63 20.05
N ASP A 202 35.52 1.41 19.54
CA ASP A 202 36.62 1.96 20.31
C ASP A 202 36.19 3.15 21.21
N GLY A 203 37.10 3.63 22.06
CA GLY A 203 36.88 4.79 22.93
C GLY A 203 36.62 6.11 22.19
N GLY A 204 36.77 6.15 20.86
CA GLY A 204 36.44 7.27 19.97
C GLY A 204 35.11 7.12 19.24
N ALA A 205 34.29 6.12 19.57
CA ALA A 205 33.05 5.77 18.89
C ALA A 205 33.22 5.34 17.42
N LYS A 206 34.36 4.72 17.08
CA LYS A 206 34.64 4.14 15.76
C LYS A 206 34.65 2.62 15.84
N PHE A 207 34.16 1.98 14.78
CA PHE A 207 34.26 0.53 14.63
C PHE A 207 35.67 0.14 14.21
N THR A 208 36.26 -0.81 14.94
CA THR A 208 37.54 -1.43 14.63
C THR A 208 37.34 -2.93 14.42
N SER A 209 37.98 -3.49 13.40
CA SER A 209 37.89 -4.93 13.13
C SER A 209 38.52 -5.73 14.27
N ILE A 210 37.85 -6.81 14.66
CA ILE A 210 38.29 -7.76 15.68
C ILE A 210 38.38 -9.16 15.06
N GLN A 211 38.98 -10.09 15.80
CA GLN A 211 38.99 -11.51 15.45
C GLN A 211 38.20 -12.30 16.49
N PRO A 212 37.66 -13.47 16.11
CA PRO A 212 37.10 -14.42 17.07
C PRO A 212 38.07 -14.71 18.21
N LEU A 213 37.54 -14.96 19.41
CA LEU A 213 38.36 -15.35 20.55
C LEU A 213 38.92 -16.78 20.41
N GLU A 214 38.21 -17.66 19.68
CA GLU A 214 38.54 -19.06 19.47
C GLU A 214 38.55 -19.91 20.76
N GLU A 215 37.84 -19.46 21.80
CA GLU A 215 37.81 -20.12 23.12
C GLU A 215 36.44 -20.70 23.46
N LEU A 216 35.36 -20.15 22.89
CA LEU A 216 33.99 -20.58 23.17
C LEU A 216 33.50 -21.56 22.12
N LYS A 217 33.04 -22.71 22.59
CA LYS A 217 32.31 -23.65 21.73
C LYS A 217 30.89 -23.16 21.51
N TYR A 218 30.36 -23.47 20.32
CA TYR A 218 28.95 -23.34 20.04
C TYR A 218 28.13 -24.10 21.10
N PRO A 219 27.05 -23.51 21.66
CA PRO A 219 26.33 -24.08 22.83
C PRO A 219 25.57 -25.39 22.55
N GLY A 220 25.58 -25.88 21.31
CA GLY A 220 24.90 -27.12 20.91
C GLY A 220 23.42 -26.90 20.65
N VAL A 221 22.64 -28.00 20.62
CA VAL A 221 21.20 -27.96 20.30
C VAL A 221 20.43 -27.24 21.41
N LEU A 222 19.78 -26.14 21.05
CA LEU A 222 18.89 -25.36 21.92
C LEU A 222 17.50 -26.03 21.97
N LYS A 223 16.82 -26.00 23.14
CA LYS A 223 15.52 -26.68 23.31
C LYS A 223 14.34 -25.73 23.30
N ASN A 224 14.49 -24.56 23.92
CA ASN A 224 13.40 -23.62 24.15
C ASN A 224 13.55 -22.35 23.28
N ILE A 225 14.79 -21.91 23.11
CA ILE A 225 15.20 -20.93 22.10
C ILE A 225 15.52 -21.67 20.81
N CYS A 226 15.28 -21.03 19.67
CA CYS A 226 15.82 -21.44 18.38
C CYS A 226 16.64 -20.31 17.78
N CYS A 227 17.66 -20.64 17.00
CA CYS A 227 18.51 -19.66 16.33
C CYS A 227 18.64 -20.02 14.85
N THR A 228 18.80 -19.01 14.02
CA THR A 228 19.39 -19.16 12.70
C THR A 228 20.80 -18.63 12.81
N SER A 229 21.80 -19.44 12.48
CA SER A 229 23.21 -19.06 12.45
C SER A 229 23.94 -19.82 11.34
N LYS A 230 25.24 -19.59 11.16
CA LYS A 230 26.07 -20.44 10.28
C LYS A 230 26.11 -21.91 10.74
N ASN A 231 25.71 -22.20 11.98
CA ASN A 231 25.78 -23.51 12.60
C ASN A 231 24.43 -24.24 12.67
N GLU A 232 23.29 -23.55 12.55
CA GLU A 232 21.97 -24.15 12.64
C GLU A 232 20.87 -23.29 11.99
N THR A 233 19.75 -23.92 11.64
CA THR A 233 18.54 -23.29 11.08
C THR A 233 17.31 -23.58 11.96
N GLY A 234 17.48 -23.57 13.27
CA GLY A 234 16.46 -24.00 14.24
C GLY A 234 15.16 -23.17 14.18
N ILE A 235 15.23 -21.90 13.75
CA ILE A 235 14.01 -21.09 13.54
C ILE A 235 13.16 -21.67 12.41
N PHE A 236 13.79 -21.97 11.27
CA PHE A 236 13.12 -22.59 10.13
C PHE A 236 12.47 -23.93 10.54
N GLU A 237 13.23 -24.80 11.21
CA GLU A 237 12.76 -26.11 11.65
C GLU A 237 11.56 -25.97 12.60
N ARG A 238 11.63 -25.06 13.58
CA ARG A 238 10.53 -24.84 14.53
C ARG A 238 9.30 -24.24 13.86
N ALA A 239 9.47 -23.24 12.98
CA ALA A 239 8.36 -22.63 12.25
C ALA A 239 7.66 -23.65 11.35
N LEU A 240 8.44 -24.46 10.62
CA LEU A 240 7.90 -25.54 9.80
C LEU A 240 7.15 -26.56 10.66
N ALA A 241 7.70 -26.99 11.80
CA ALA A 241 7.01 -27.92 12.69
C ALA A 241 5.66 -27.38 13.20
N VAL A 242 5.58 -26.09 13.55
CA VAL A 242 4.31 -25.44 13.95
C VAL A 242 3.31 -25.47 12.78
N ILE A 243 3.74 -25.10 11.57
CA ILE A 243 2.89 -25.13 10.37
C ILE A 243 2.38 -26.55 10.10
N GLU A 244 3.27 -27.54 10.13
CA GLU A 244 2.96 -28.93 9.87
C GLU A 244 2.04 -29.56 10.91
N SER A 245 2.07 -29.05 12.14
CA SER A 245 1.20 -29.50 13.23
C SER A 245 -0.24 -28.98 13.13
N SER A 246 -0.47 -27.90 12.36
CA SER A 246 -1.81 -27.30 12.23
C SER A 246 -2.79 -28.26 11.58
N ARG A 247 -4.04 -28.23 12.07
CA ARG A 247 -5.13 -29.11 11.60
C ARG A 247 -6.39 -28.35 11.23
N ARG A 248 -6.65 -27.19 11.85
CA ARG A 248 -7.86 -26.41 11.60
C ARG A 248 -7.57 -24.95 11.33
N GLU A 249 -6.63 -24.35 12.07
CA GLU A 249 -6.32 -22.93 11.93
C GLU A 249 -4.82 -22.66 12.09
N LEU A 250 -4.33 -21.75 11.26
CA LEU A 250 -2.98 -21.24 11.29
C LEU A 250 -3.01 -19.72 11.14
N ILE A 251 -2.26 -19.00 11.98
CA ILE A 251 -2.05 -17.56 11.82
C ILE A 251 -0.55 -17.31 11.70
N VAL A 252 -0.15 -16.63 10.62
CA VAL A 252 1.25 -16.32 10.34
C VAL A 252 1.40 -14.83 10.14
N SER A 253 2.36 -14.20 10.80
CA SER A 253 2.75 -12.81 10.57
C SER A 253 4.20 -12.73 10.12
N SER A 254 4.48 -11.82 9.17
CA SER A 254 5.85 -11.48 8.80
C SER A 254 5.91 -10.17 8.02
N PHE A 255 7.03 -9.45 8.20
CA PHE A 255 7.39 -8.29 7.37
C PHE A 255 7.87 -8.69 5.97
N GLY A 256 8.68 -9.74 5.89
CA GLY A 256 9.32 -10.23 4.67
C GLY A 256 8.79 -11.60 4.28
N TRP A 257 8.57 -11.79 2.99
CA TRP A 257 8.07 -13.02 2.39
C TRP A 257 8.90 -13.33 1.16
N ASP A 258 9.21 -14.60 0.96
CA ASP A 258 9.88 -15.09 -0.23
C ASP A 258 8.98 -16.16 -0.86
N ALA A 259 8.57 -15.90 -2.10
CA ALA A 259 7.58 -16.72 -2.78
C ALA A 259 8.08 -18.16 -2.97
N ASP A 260 9.40 -18.36 -3.10
CA ASP A 260 10.01 -19.65 -3.41
C ASP A 260 10.52 -20.38 -2.16
N HIS A 261 10.35 -19.79 -0.97
CA HIS A 261 10.82 -20.39 0.26
C HIS A 261 9.90 -21.54 0.72
N SER A 262 10.49 -22.60 1.27
CA SER A 262 9.81 -23.82 1.71
C SER A 262 8.72 -23.57 2.78
N ILE A 263 8.87 -22.53 3.61
CA ILE A 263 7.82 -22.07 4.52
C ILE A 263 6.55 -21.62 3.77
N VAL A 264 6.68 -20.85 2.69
CA VAL A 264 5.52 -20.40 1.89
C VAL A 264 4.88 -21.59 1.19
N GLU A 265 5.68 -22.52 0.68
CA GLU A 265 5.19 -23.77 0.12
C GLU A 265 4.39 -24.59 1.15
N ALA A 266 4.92 -24.76 2.37
CA ALA A 266 4.23 -25.48 3.44
C ALA A 266 2.89 -24.83 3.81
N ILE A 267 2.84 -23.49 3.86
CA ILE A 267 1.60 -22.74 4.11
C ILE A 267 0.59 -22.98 2.97
N CYS A 268 1.01 -22.87 1.71
CA CYS A 268 0.12 -23.10 0.56
C CYS A 268 -0.46 -24.51 0.61
N ARG A 269 0.38 -25.53 0.84
CA ARG A 269 -0.06 -26.92 0.97
C ARG A 269 -1.09 -27.10 2.09
N LYS A 270 -0.89 -26.47 3.25
CA LYS A 270 -1.87 -26.55 4.36
C LYS A 270 -3.21 -25.90 4.00
N ALA A 271 -3.20 -24.80 3.26
CA ALA A 271 -4.44 -24.18 2.78
C ALA A 271 -5.18 -25.11 1.80
N GLU A 272 -4.45 -25.75 0.88
CA GLU A 272 -4.99 -26.74 -0.07
C GLU A 272 -5.53 -28.00 0.64
N GLU A 273 -4.95 -28.40 1.78
CA GLU A 273 -5.45 -29.46 2.67
C GLU A 273 -6.73 -29.04 3.43
N GLY A 274 -7.18 -27.79 3.31
CA GLY A 274 -8.39 -27.26 3.93
C GLY A 274 -8.19 -26.64 5.32
N VAL A 275 -6.94 -26.41 5.75
CA VAL A 275 -6.66 -25.65 6.97
C VAL A 275 -7.02 -24.19 6.74
N LYS A 276 -7.72 -23.55 7.69
CA LYS A 276 -8.01 -22.12 7.62
C LYS A 276 -6.75 -21.33 7.96
N ILE A 277 -6.16 -20.67 6.98
CA ILE A 277 -4.93 -19.90 7.17
C ILE A 277 -5.20 -18.42 7.03
N THR A 278 -4.70 -17.64 8.00
CA THR A 278 -4.62 -16.19 7.89
C THR A 278 -3.16 -15.74 7.90
N VAL A 279 -2.78 -14.96 6.89
CA VAL A 279 -1.49 -14.28 6.81
C VAL A 279 -1.66 -12.81 7.13
N LEU A 280 -0.93 -12.32 8.12
CA LEU A 280 -0.79 -10.90 8.43
C LEU A 280 0.50 -10.41 7.77
N ALA A 281 0.39 -9.48 6.83
CA ALA A 281 1.52 -9.01 6.01
C ALA A 281 1.64 -7.49 5.98
N ARG A 282 2.86 -7.02 5.72
CA ARG A 282 3.09 -5.62 5.39
C ARG A 282 2.78 -5.35 3.92
N LEU A 283 2.09 -4.25 3.65
CA LEU A 283 1.89 -3.76 2.28
C LEU A 283 3.22 -3.27 1.69
N ARG A 284 3.87 -4.10 0.87
CA ARG A 284 5.10 -3.73 0.15
C ARG A 284 5.28 -4.53 -1.14
N PRO A 285 5.85 -3.93 -2.21
CA PRO A 285 6.05 -4.59 -3.50
C PRO A 285 6.79 -5.93 -3.41
N SER A 286 7.87 -6.00 -2.64
CA SER A 286 8.71 -7.21 -2.57
C SER A 286 8.06 -8.41 -1.87
N ALA A 287 6.88 -8.24 -1.26
CA ALA A 287 6.13 -9.36 -0.68
C ALA A 287 5.04 -9.87 -1.64
N MET A 288 4.70 -9.10 -2.69
CA MET A 288 3.48 -9.32 -3.47
C MET A 288 3.48 -10.67 -4.19
N ASP A 289 4.61 -11.14 -4.72
CA ASP A 289 4.66 -12.43 -5.41
C ASP A 289 4.30 -13.59 -4.46
N ALA A 290 4.78 -13.53 -3.21
CA ALA A 290 4.42 -14.51 -2.19
C ALA A 290 2.95 -14.38 -1.77
N LEU A 291 2.44 -13.16 -1.60
CA LEU A 291 1.06 -12.93 -1.19
C LEU A 291 0.05 -13.33 -2.26
N VAL A 292 0.38 -13.12 -3.54
CA VAL A 292 -0.37 -13.64 -4.71
C VAL A 292 -0.40 -15.17 -4.68
N ARG A 293 0.75 -15.81 -4.45
CA ARG A 293 0.83 -17.28 -4.34
C ARG A 293 -0.02 -17.81 -3.18
N LEU A 294 0.06 -17.18 -2.02
CA LEU A 294 -0.70 -17.56 -0.82
C LEU A 294 -2.21 -17.42 -1.04
N GLU A 295 -2.67 -16.29 -1.59
CA GLU A 295 -4.10 -16.07 -1.81
C GLU A 295 -4.66 -17.05 -2.87
N ASN A 296 -3.90 -17.35 -3.93
CA ASN A 296 -4.26 -18.39 -4.91
C ASN A 296 -4.42 -19.78 -4.28
N ALA A 297 -3.68 -20.08 -3.20
CA ALA A 297 -3.82 -21.34 -2.44
C ALA A 297 -5.02 -21.33 -1.46
N GLY A 298 -5.77 -20.23 -1.38
CA GLY A 298 -6.92 -20.09 -0.48
C GLY A 298 -6.61 -19.46 0.88
N VAL A 299 -5.42 -18.87 1.04
CA VAL A 299 -5.04 -18.18 2.29
C VAL A 299 -5.72 -16.82 2.39
N GLU A 300 -6.25 -16.50 3.57
CA GLU A 300 -6.73 -15.15 3.87
C GLU A 300 -5.55 -14.21 4.11
N VAL A 301 -5.30 -13.27 3.21
CA VAL A 301 -4.19 -12.31 3.32
C VAL A 301 -4.69 -10.95 3.81
N LEU A 302 -4.23 -10.56 5.00
CA LEU A 302 -4.57 -9.31 5.67
C LEU A 302 -3.36 -8.39 5.76
N GLY A 303 -3.60 -7.11 5.52
CA GLY A 303 -2.52 -6.15 5.27
C GLY A 303 -2.47 -5.01 6.28
N PHE A 304 -1.25 -4.66 6.68
CA PHE A 304 -0.94 -3.53 7.53
C PHE A 304 0.12 -2.63 6.89
N LYS A 305 0.05 -1.33 7.18
CA LYS A 305 1.06 -0.38 6.69
C LYS A 305 2.41 -0.61 7.38
N TRP A 306 2.39 -0.98 8.66
CA TRP A 306 3.57 -0.97 9.53
C TRP A 306 3.91 -2.32 10.17
N LEU A 307 3.22 -3.41 9.80
CA LEU A 307 3.45 -4.70 10.43
C LEU A 307 4.90 -5.12 10.29
N HIS A 308 5.48 -5.52 11.43
CA HIS A 308 6.84 -5.98 11.49
C HIS A 308 7.05 -7.18 12.42
N ALA A 309 6.05 -7.56 13.21
CA ALA A 309 6.04 -8.83 13.92
C ALA A 309 6.26 -10.03 13.01
N LYS A 310 7.00 -11.03 13.52
CA LYS A 310 7.12 -12.34 12.90
C LYS A 310 6.75 -13.43 13.89
N ALA A 311 5.67 -14.12 13.59
CA ALA A 311 5.13 -15.15 14.46
C ALA A 311 4.36 -16.19 13.65
N VAL A 312 4.37 -17.42 14.14
CA VAL A 312 3.56 -18.52 13.62
C VAL A 312 2.79 -19.10 14.80
N TRP A 313 1.48 -19.18 14.70
CA TRP A 313 0.63 -19.85 15.68
C TRP A 313 -0.24 -20.90 14.99
N SER A 314 -0.46 -22.02 15.66
CA SER A 314 -1.32 -23.10 15.16
C SER A 314 -2.32 -23.58 16.21
N ASP A 315 -3.44 -24.12 15.72
CA ASP A 315 -4.50 -24.68 16.57
C ASP A 315 -4.11 -25.97 17.34
N SER A 316 -2.88 -26.45 17.17
CA SER A 316 -2.31 -27.54 17.98
C SER A 316 -1.87 -27.07 19.38
N GLY A 317 -1.89 -25.76 19.64
CA GLY A 317 -1.43 -25.16 20.89
C GLY A 317 0.06 -24.81 20.90
N GLU A 318 0.72 -24.90 19.74
CA GLU A 318 2.12 -24.54 19.54
C GLU A 318 2.26 -23.26 18.72
N ALA A 319 3.29 -22.48 19.03
CA ALA A 319 3.66 -21.30 18.30
C ALA A 319 5.17 -21.02 18.34
N VAL A 320 5.62 -20.09 17.50
CA VAL A 320 6.96 -19.52 17.54
C VAL A 320 6.89 -18.02 17.26
N VAL A 321 7.63 -17.23 18.04
CA VAL A 321 7.88 -15.81 17.78
C VAL A 321 9.36 -15.64 17.50
N MET A 322 9.72 -14.82 16.52
CA MET A 322 11.09 -14.73 16.02
C MET A 322 11.45 -13.34 15.52
N SER A 323 12.76 -13.04 15.49
CA SER A 323 13.28 -11.83 14.88
C SER A 323 13.46 -11.94 13.35
N ALA A 324 13.48 -13.17 12.84
CA ALA A 324 13.64 -13.54 11.44
C ALA A 324 12.40 -13.26 10.56
N ASN A 325 12.62 -12.77 9.34
CA ASN A 325 11.60 -12.78 8.31
C ASN A 325 11.45 -14.18 7.69
N LEU A 326 10.30 -14.47 7.07
CA LEU A 326 10.06 -15.71 6.31
C LEU A 326 10.73 -15.64 4.93
N GLN A 327 12.05 -15.48 4.92
CA GLN A 327 12.91 -15.35 3.76
C GLN A 327 14.25 -16.03 4.06
N LYS A 328 15.01 -16.37 3.01
CA LYS A 328 16.33 -17.01 3.13
C LYS A 328 17.25 -16.34 4.17
N HIS A 329 17.38 -15.01 4.13
CA HIS A 329 18.29 -14.27 5.02
C HIS A 329 17.90 -14.23 6.51
N GLY A 330 16.73 -14.74 6.88
CA GLY A 330 16.34 -14.91 8.28
C GLY A 330 16.22 -16.38 8.71
N MET A 331 15.97 -17.27 7.76
CA MET A 331 15.66 -18.68 8.01
C MET A 331 16.86 -19.61 7.79
N ASP A 332 17.70 -19.29 6.81
CA ASP A 332 18.77 -20.17 6.33
C ASP A 332 20.16 -19.60 6.61
N ASP A 333 20.27 -18.27 6.66
CA ASP A 333 21.51 -17.56 6.96
C ASP A 333 21.22 -16.36 7.88
N GLY A 334 22.28 -15.73 8.39
CA GLY A 334 22.18 -14.63 9.34
C GLY A 334 22.48 -15.04 10.79
N PHE A 335 22.13 -14.17 11.74
CA PHE A 335 22.06 -14.47 13.17
C PHE A 335 20.75 -13.90 13.73
N GLU A 336 19.76 -14.78 13.90
CA GLU A 336 18.41 -14.47 14.35
C GLU A 336 18.05 -15.36 15.55
N LEU A 337 17.10 -14.93 16.38
CA LEU A 337 16.60 -15.72 17.50
C LEU A 337 15.07 -15.86 17.44
N GLY A 338 14.60 -17.00 17.93
CA GLY A 338 13.19 -17.33 18.11
C GLY A 338 12.94 -18.04 19.44
N VAL A 339 11.68 -18.08 19.85
CA VAL A 339 11.24 -18.81 21.05
C VAL A 339 10.00 -19.62 20.72
N GLY A 340 10.03 -20.90 21.06
CA GLY A 340 8.87 -21.78 20.97
C GLY A 340 7.91 -21.51 22.13
N LEU A 341 6.62 -21.39 21.82
CA LEU A 341 5.57 -21.16 22.81
C LEU A 341 4.58 -22.32 22.81
N SER A 342 4.14 -22.69 24.01
CA SER A 342 3.09 -23.68 24.22
C SER A 342 2.16 -23.26 25.37
N GLY A 343 1.04 -23.94 25.52
CA GLY A 343 0.08 -23.72 26.59
C GLY A 343 -0.45 -22.27 26.63
N GLN A 344 -0.47 -21.66 27.82
CA GLN A 344 -1.01 -20.30 27.99
C GLN A 344 -0.27 -19.25 27.17
N ARG A 345 1.05 -19.35 26.99
CA ARG A 345 1.82 -18.38 26.18
C ARG A 345 1.44 -18.43 24.70
N ALA A 346 1.13 -19.62 24.18
CA ALA A 346 0.62 -19.76 22.82
C ALA A 346 -0.80 -19.22 22.68
N SER A 347 -1.64 -19.39 23.71
CA SER A 347 -2.99 -18.79 23.76
C SER A 347 -2.94 -17.26 23.79
N ASP A 348 -2.08 -16.69 24.63
CA ASP A 348 -1.85 -15.25 24.74
C ASP A 348 -1.40 -14.65 23.39
N LEU A 349 -0.51 -15.35 22.69
CA LEU A 349 -0.09 -14.97 21.33
C LEU A 349 -1.28 -15.02 20.36
N PHE A 350 -2.08 -16.09 20.38
CA PHE A 350 -3.28 -16.19 19.56
C PHE A 350 -4.23 -15.02 19.76
N ASP A 351 -4.49 -14.61 21.00
CA ASP A 351 -5.37 -13.49 21.31
C ASP A 351 -4.84 -12.18 20.69
N SER A 352 -3.53 -11.96 20.76
CA SER A 352 -2.90 -10.78 20.15
C SER A 352 -3.00 -10.79 18.62
N LEU A 353 -2.67 -11.91 17.96
CA LEU A 353 -2.76 -12.07 16.51
C LEU A 353 -4.21 -12.01 16.01
N SER A 354 -5.15 -12.55 16.80
CA SER A 354 -6.59 -12.50 16.50
C SER A 354 -7.14 -11.07 16.62
N SER A 355 -6.67 -10.30 17.60
CA SER A 355 -6.97 -8.87 17.71
C SER A 355 -6.49 -8.10 16.47
N TRP A 356 -5.27 -8.39 15.99
CA TRP A 356 -4.77 -7.81 14.74
C TRP A 356 -5.58 -8.26 13.51
N LYS A 357 -5.88 -9.56 13.36
CA LYS A 357 -6.74 -10.10 12.29
C LYS A 357 -8.08 -9.37 12.21
N LYS A 358 -8.72 -9.12 13.36
CA LYS A 358 -9.98 -8.36 13.45
C LYS A 358 -9.82 -6.92 12.98
N ASN A 359 -8.70 -6.28 13.34
CA ASN A 359 -8.43 -4.87 13.10
C ASN A 359 -7.53 -4.59 11.88
N ALA A 360 -7.31 -5.57 11.00
CA ALA A 360 -6.45 -5.38 9.84
C ALA A 360 -7.10 -4.39 8.86
N PRO A 361 -6.41 -3.29 8.48
CA PRO A 361 -6.99 -2.24 7.66
C PRO A 361 -7.17 -2.61 6.19
N TRP A 362 -6.51 -3.68 5.74
CA TRP A 362 -6.56 -4.13 4.35
C TRP A 362 -6.78 -5.63 4.26
N GLN A 363 -7.45 -6.07 3.21
CA GLN A 363 -7.53 -7.46 2.78
C GLN A 363 -7.11 -7.54 1.32
N PHE A 364 -6.24 -8.48 0.99
CA PHE A 364 -5.83 -8.74 -0.38
C PHE A 364 -6.77 -9.73 -1.04
N GLN A 365 -7.14 -9.48 -2.30
CA GLN A 365 -7.97 -10.36 -3.12
C GLN A 365 -7.57 -10.30 -4.59
N GLN A 366 -7.72 -11.42 -5.28
CA GLN A 366 -7.56 -11.55 -6.73
C GLN A 366 -8.90 -11.81 -7.43
N GLY A 367 -8.95 -11.56 -8.74
CA GLY A 367 -10.16 -11.80 -9.55
C GLY A 367 -11.36 -10.91 -9.20
N VAL A 368 -11.13 -9.81 -8.49
CA VAL A 368 -12.15 -8.87 -8.06
C VAL A 368 -12.67 -8.07 -9.25
N LYS A 369 -13.99 -7.93 -9.38
CA LYS A 369 -14.57 -7.00 -10.36
C LYS A 369 -14.86 -5.66 -9.71
N LEU A 370 -14.81 -4.59 -10.48
CA LEU A 370 -15.04 -3.23 -9.98
C LEU A 370 -16.38 -3.08 -9.24
N GLY A 371 -17.41 -3.82 -9.67
CA GLY A 371 -18.73 -3.80 -9.02
C GLY A 371 -18.78 -4.48 -7.65
N ASP A 372 -17.82 -5.35 -7.32
CA ASP A 372 -17.79 -6.12 -6.08
C ASP A 372 -17.22 -5.32 -4.90
N VAL A 373 -16.58 -4.18 -5.19
CA VAL A 373 -15.88 -3.36 -4.19
C VAL A 373 -16.40 -1.94 -4.14
N SER A 374 -16.41 -1.34 -2.96
CA SER A 374 -16.67 0.09 -2.75
C SER A 374 -15.81 0.58 -1.60
N GLY A 375 -15.46 1.87 -1.64
CA GLY A 375 -14.54 2.46 -0.66
C GLY A 375 -13.10 2.35 -1.12
N ARG A 376 -12.19 2.29 -0.15
CA ARG A 376 -10.74 2.42 -0.37
C ARG A 376 -10.20 1.16 -1.02
N ILE A 377 -9.43 1.29 -2.09
CA ILE A 377 -8.63 0.21 -2.67
C ILE A 377 -7.21 0.68 -2.99
N LYS A 378 -6.27 -0.26 -3.05
CA LYS A 378 -4.95 -0.08 -3.67
C LYS A 378 -4.72 -1.19 -4.68
N ILE A 379 -4.20 -0.85 -5.85
CA ILE A 379 -4.03 -1.79 -6.97
C ILE A 379 -2.56 -2.20 -7.06
N TRP A 380 -2.34 -3.50 -7.22
CA TRP A 380 -1.04 -4.05 -7.59
C TRP A 380 -0.99 -4.28 -9.11
N GLU A 381 -0.15 -3.51 -9.80
CA GLU A 381 -0.02 -3.59 -11.24
C GLU A 381 1.42 -3.30 -11.66
N ALA A 382 1.94 -4.08 -12.63
CA ALA A 382 3.27 -3.89 -13.22
C ALA A 382 4.41 -3.73 -12.19
N GLY A 383 4.40 -4.56 -11.14
CA GLY A 383 5.44 -4.54 -10.10
C GLY A 383 5.35 -3.36 -9.12
N LYS A 384 4.25 -2.60 -9.13
CA LYS A 384 4.04 -1.43 -8.27
C LYS A 384 2.72 -1.49 -7.55
N LEU A 385 2.74 -1.06 -6.28
CA LEU A 385 1.55 -0.78 -5.52
C LEU A 385 1.15 0.66 -5.79
N LEU A 386 0.04 0.87 -6.48
CA LEU A 386 -0.48 2.19 -6.82
C LEU A 386 -1.05 2.90 -5.60
N ASP A 387 -1.24 4.21 -5.74
CA ASP A 387 -1.84 5.03 -4.70
C ASP A 387 -3.27 4.58 -4.37
N GLU A 388 -3.70 4.92 -3.15
CA GLU A 388 -5.05 4.63 -2.70
C GLU A 388 -6.06 5.44 -3.51
N ILE A 389 -7.13 4.76 -3.95
CA ILE A 389 -8.28 5.37 -4.61
C ILE A 389 -9.57 4.96 -3.90
N ILE A 390 -10.62 5.78 -4.06
CA ILE A 390 -11.94 5.51 -3.50
C ILE A 390 -12.89 5.13 -4.62
N VAL A 391 -13.31 3.87 -4.64
CA VAL A 391 -14.35 3.36 -5.56
C VAL A 391 -15.72 3.78 -5.04
N VAL A 392 -16.50 4.45 -5.89
CA VAL A 392 -17.87 4.86 -5.57
C VAL A 392 -18.86 4.38 -6.63
N LYS A 393 -20.14 4.33 -6.26
CA LYS A 393 -21.20 3.78 -7.13
C LYS A 393 -21.39 4.56 -8.43
N SER A 394 -21.28 5.89 -8.39
CA SER A 394 -21.52 6.71 -9.58
C SER A 394 -20.64 7.94 -9.61
N GLY A 395 -20.13 8.27 -10.80
CA GLY A 395 -19.43 9.53 -11.06
C GLY A 395 -19.91 10.18 -12.35
N THR A 396 -19.61 11.47 -12.49
CA THR A 396 -19.98 12.27 -13.66
C THR A 396 -18.73 12.81 -14.34
N VAL A 397 -18.67 12.70 -15.67
CA VAL A 397 -17.59 13.24 -16.49
C VAL A 397 -18.18 14.20 -17.51
N ASN A 398 -17.76 15.46 -17.46
CA ASN A 398 -18.12 16.44 -18.48
C ASN A 398 -17.17 16.29 -19.66
N LEU A 399 -17.74 15.98 -20.83
CA LEU A 399 -17.02 15.89 -22.11
C LEU A 399 -17.15 17.21 -22.88
N PRO A 400 -16.20 17.51 -23.79
CA PRO A 400 -16.24 18.73 -24.57
C PRO A 400 -17.52 18.86 -25.41
N ASP A 401 -17.97 20.11 -25.59
CA ASP A 401 -19.12 20.42 -26.43
C ASP A 401 -18.90 19.99 -27.87
N VAL A 402 -19.96 19.45 -28.48
CA VAL A 402 -19.95 18.96 -29.86
C VAL A 402 -20.75 19.90 -30.74
N LYS A 403 -20.23 20.24 -31.92
CA LYS A 403 -20.98 20.99 -32.92
C LYS A 403 -21.74 20.03 -33.83
N ALA A 404 -23.06 20.14 -33.88
CA ALA A 404 -23.88 19.42 -34.83
C ALA A 404 -23.65 19.93 -36.26
N LYS A 405 -23.95 19.09 -37.26
CA LYS A 405 -23.93 19.48 -38.68
C LYS A 405 -25.20 20.22 -39.10
N CYS A 406 -26.28 20.14 -38.32
CA CYS A 406 -27.58 20.74 -38.62
C CYS A 406 -28.37 20.93 -37.32
N VAL A 407 -29.16 21.99 -37.23
CA VAL A 407 -30.08 22.26 -36.10
C VAL A 407 -31.02 21.08 -35.83
N THR A 408 -31.43 20.34 -36.86
CA THR A 408 -32.30 19.15 -36.70
C THR A 408 -31.57 17.88 -36.28
N ARG A 409 -30.25 17.94 -36.07
CA ARG A 409 -29.39 16.78 -35.77
C ARG A 409 -28.55 17.02 -34.51
N LEU A 410 -29.21 17.41 -33.43
CA LEU A 410 -28.56 17.60 -32.12
C LEU A 410 -28.38 16.30 -31.32
N GLY A 411 -28.90 15.17 -31.80
CA GLY A 411 -28.66 13.84 -31.22
C GLY A 411 -27.32 13.25 -31.66
N VAL A 412 -26.21 13.97 -31.42
CA VAL A 412 -24.87 13.46 -31.74
C VAL A 412 -24.37 12.63 -30.57
N ASP A 413 -24.25 11.33 -30.78
CA ASP A 413 -23.63 10.43 -29.83
C ASP A 413 -22.11 10.55 -29.88
N ILE A 414 -21.49 10.42 -28.71
CA ILE A 414 -20.05 10.33 -28.57
C ILE A 414 -19.65 8.96 -28.04
N VAL A 415 -18.45 8.54 -28.43
CA VAL A 415 -17.79 7.36 -27.88
C VAL A 415 -17.10 7.84 -26.59
N PRO A 416 -17.49 7.33 -25.42
CA PRO A 416 -16.82 7.67 -24.17
C PRO A 416 -15.33 7.33 -24.25
N PRO A 417 -14.45 8.14 -23.64
CA PRO A 417 -13.03 7.81 -23.61
C PRO A 417 -12.80 6.52 -22.82
N GLU A 418 -11.93 5.65 -23.36
CA GLU A 418 -11.47 4.47 -22.65
C GLU A 418 -10.50 4.91 -21.55
N LYS A 419 -10.90 4.68 -20.30
CA LYS A 419 -10.15 5.10 -19.11
C LYS A 419 -10.09 3.95 -18.12
N GLY A 420 -8.94 3.82 -17.46
CA GLY A 420 -8.72 2.84 -16.42
C GLY A 420 -9.49 3.13 -15.13
N VAL A 421 -9.43 2.21 -14.17
CA VAL A 421 -10.05 2.41 -12.84
C VAL A 421 -9.40 3.53 -12.05
N MET A 422 -8.10 3.79 -12.25
CA MET A 422 -7.37 4.88 -11.58
C MET A 422 -7.90 6.27 -11.95
N GLU A 423 -8.39 6.44 -13.18
CA GLU A 423 -8.95 7.72 -13.63
C GLU A 423 -10.45 7.84 -13.35
N LEU A 424 -11.16 6.72 -13.38
CA LEU A 424 -12.61 6.64 -13.15
C LEU A 424 -12.88 5.54 -12.14
N PRO A 425 -12.80 5.78 -10.82
CA PRO A 425 -13.07 4.75 -9.83
C PRO A 425 -14.59 4.61 -9.57
N PHE A 426 -15.36 4.39 -10.65
CA PHE A 426 -16.82 4.41 -10.61
C PHE A 426 -17.43 3.13 -11.16
N HIS A 427 -18.43 2.58 -10.47
CA HIS A 427 -19.25 1.49 -11.02
C HIS A 427 -20.06 1.96 -12.22
N GLU A 428 -20.60 3.18 -12.14
CA GLU A 428 -21.37 3.84 -13.19
C GLU A 428 -20.75 5.20 -13.52
N VAL A 429 -20.50 5.47 -14.81
CA VAL A 429 -20.02 6.77 -15.28
C VAL A 429 -21.11 7.45 -16.11
N LYS A 430 -21.54 8.63 -15.67
CA LYS A 430 -22.43 9.51 -16.42
C LYS A 430 -21.61 10.52 -17.21
N TYR A 431 -21.54 10.31 -18.51
CA TYR A 431 -20.91 11.27 -19.42
C TYR A 431 -21.92 12.33 -19.83
N LEU A 432 -21.60 13.59 -19.59
CA LEU A 432 -22.42 14.73 -19.95
C LEU A 432 -21.71 15.55 -21.02
N TRP A 433 -22.42 15.98 -22.05
CA TRP A 433 -21.90 16.91 -23.05
C TRP A 433 -23.03 17.74 -23.60
N LYS A 434 -22.69 18.88 -24.20
CA LYS A 434 -23.65 19.71 -24.92
C LYS A 434 -23.43 19.60 -26.41
N VAL A 435 -24.51 19.44 -27.16
CA VAL A 435 -24.49 19.54 -28.61
C VAL A 435 -25.04 20.91 -29.02
N THR A 436 -24.21 21.72 -29.67
CA THR A 436 -24.58 23.05 -30.16
C THR A 436 -24.86 23.02 -31.65
N ALA A 437 -25.85 23.78 -32.09
CA ALA A 437 -26.18 23.93 -33.51
C ALA A 437 -25.02 24.59 -34.28
N PRO A 438 -24.83 24.23 -35.55
CA PRO A 438 -23.86 24.93 -36.40
C PRO A 438 -24.29 26.38 -36.58
N LYS A 439 -23.35 27.31 -36.46
CA LYS A 439 -23.57 28.74 -36.73
C LYS A 439 -23.29 29.07 -38.19
N LEU A 440 -24.03 30.03 -38.73
CA LEU A 440 -23.81 30.54 -40.08
C LEU A 440 -22.41 31.18 -40.17
N PRO A 441 -21.52 30.71 -41.07
CA PRO A 441 -20.21 31.32 -41.26
C PRO A 441 -20.32 32.78 -41.74
N THR A 442 -19.41 33.64 -41.27
CA THR A 442 -19.42 35.09 -41.55
C THR A 442 -19.25 35.45 -43.03
N LYS A 443 -18.69 34.55 -43.86
CA LYS A 443 -18.46 34.75 -45.30
C LYS A 443 -19.51 34.08 -46.21
N SER A 444 -20.73 33.88 -45.72
CA SER A 444 -21.79 33.19 -46.46
C SER A 444 -22.59 34.16 -47.35
N ASN A 445 -22.87 33.79 -48.60
CA ASN A 445 -23.59 34.64 -49.55
C ASN A 445 -25.08 34.29 -49.60
N GLU A 446 -25.97 35.25 -49.39
CA GLU A 446 -27.42 35.02 -49.45
C GLU A 446 -27.86 34.61 -50.87
N ILE A 447 -28.73 33.61 -50.96
CA ILE A 447 -29.37 33.16 -52.19
C ILE A 447 -30.76 33.80 -52.25
N PHE A 448 -31.09 34.42 -53.38
CA PHE A 448 -32.38 35.09 -53.59
C PHE A 448 -33.26 34.29 -54.55
N LEU A 449 -34.58 34.44 -54.39
CA LEU A 449 -35.57 33.93 -55.34
C LEU A 449 -35.35 34.59 -56.71
N LYS A 450 -35.36 33.79 -57.78
CA LYS A 450 -35.43 34.29 -59.15
C LYS A 450 -36.89 34.35 -59.55
N ASP A 451 -37.49 35.53 -59.47
CA ASP A 451 -38.80 35.76 -60.07
C ASP A 451 -38.62 35.74 -61.59
N THR A 452 -39.01 34.64 -62.24
CA THR A 452 -39.15 34.65 -63.68
C THR A 452 -40.48 35.33 -63.95
N ILE A 453 -40.45 36.65 -64.17
CA ILE A 453 -41.62 37.37 -64.69
C ILE A 453 -41.93 36.74 -66.04
N THR A 454 -42.93 35.85 -66.07
CA THR A 454 -43.57 35.46 -67.31
C THR A 454 -44.45 36.64 -67.67
N GLU A 455 -43.92 37.55 -68.50
CA GLU A 455 -44.71 38.58 -69.14
C GLU A 455 -45.80 37.91 -69.98
N LYS A 456 -47.00 37.78 -69.42
CA LYS A 456 -48.23 37.73 -70.20
C LYS A 456 -49.08 38.92 -69.80
N ASN A 457 -49.18 39.82 -70.77
CA ASN A 457 -50.16 40.90 -70.93
C ASN A 457 -49.87 42.23 -70.21
N SER A 458 -49.14 43.10 -70.91
CA SER A 458 -49.61 44.46 -71.15
C SER A 458 -48.94 45.07 -72.39
N ARG A 459 -49.74 45.26 -73.44
CA ARG A 459 -49.44 46.25 -74.48
C ARG A 459 -49.63 47.62 -73.83
N THR A 460 -48.56 48.37 -73.62
CA THR A 460 -48.32 49.71 -74.21
C THR A 460 -47.21 50.46 -73.46
N LEU A 461 -46.46 51.21 -74.27
CA LEU A 461 -45.53 52.29 -73.95
C LEU A 461 -44.09 51.91 -73.59
N LYS A 462 -43.22 52.39 -74.49
CA LYS A 462 -41.77 52.48 -74.39
C LYS A 462 -41.37 53.18 -73.09
N ASP A 463 -40.60 52.49 -72.26
CA ASP A 463 -39.52 53.15 -71.52
C ASP A 463 -38.36 52.19 -71.28
N LYS A 464 -37.13 52.66 -71.52
CA LYS A 464 -35.89 51.90 -71.35
C LYS A 464 -35.54 51.83 -69.86
N GLY A 465 -36.26 51.00 -69.12
CA GLY A 465 -35.92 50.65 -67.73
C GLY A 465 -35.02 49.41 -67.70
N LYS A 466 -33.77 49.55 -67.25
CA LYS A 466 -32.95 48.42 -66.77
C LYS A 466 -33.80 47.57 -65.83
N GLY A 467 -34.10 46.33 -66.21
CA GLY A 467 -34.81 45.37 -65.38
C GLY A 467 -34.12 45.30 -64.02
N LYS A 468 -34.76 45.88 -63.00
CA LYS A 468 -34.28 45.84 -61.63
C LYS A 468 -34.67 44.44 -61.16
N ASP A 469 -33.76 43.48 -61.25
CA ASP A 469 -33.93 42.16 -60.62
C ASP A 469 -34.32 42.39 -59.16
N THR A 470 -35.60 42.27 -58.83
CA THR A 470 -36.10 42.39 -57.47
C THR A 470 -35.70 41.11 -56.73
N LYS A 471 -34.50 41.12 -56.16
CA LYS A 471 -33.98 40.02 -55.34
C LYS A 471 -34.81 39.90 -54.07
N ARG A 472 -35.69 38.90 -54.00
CA ARG A 472 -36.47 38.58 -52.80
C ARG A 472 -35.78 37.47 -52.00
N SER A 473 -35.59 37.69 -50.70
CA SER A 473 -35.05 36.67 -49.79
C SER A 473 -36.03 35.50 -49.59
N TYR A 474 -35.50 34.31 -49.38
CA TYR A 474 -36.28 33.21 -48.82
C TYR A 474 -36.65 33.49 -47.35
N ASP A 475 -37.78 32.93 -46.88
CA ASP A 475 -38.17 32.92 -45.46
C ASP A 475 -38.29 31.46 -44.98
N PRO A 476 -37.34 30.94 -44.18
CA PRO A 476 -36.13 31.59 -43.66
C PRO A 476 -35.04 31.78 -44.72
N LYS A 477 -34.06 32.64 -44.45
CA LYS A 477 -33.00 33.00 -45.41
C LYS A 477 -32.13 31.80 -45.78
N VAL A 478 -31.73 31.73 -47.05
CA VAL A 478 -30.84 30.68 -47.57
C VAL A 478 -29.51 31.30 -47.94
N TYR A 479 -28.42 30.62 -47.60
CA TYR A 479 -27.07 31.05 -47.90
C TYR A 479 -26.29 29.98 -48.66
N ARG A 480 -25.31 30.42 -49.46
CA ARG A 480 -24.26 29.59 -50.03
C ARG A 480 -22.98 29.80 -49.23
N LEU A 481 -22.46 28.71 -48.66
CA LEU A 481 -21.18 28.68 -47.96
C LEU A 481 -20.01 28.83 -48.96
N PRO A 482 -18.82 29.24 -48.50
CA PRO A 482 -17.61 29.24 -49.33
C PRO A 482 -17.27 27.88 -49.96
N SER A 483 -17.67 26.77 -49.31
CA SER A 483 -17.55 25.41 -49.83
C SER A 483 -18.49 25.11 -51.01
N GLY A 484 -19.40 26.02 -51.35
CA GLY A 484 -20.45 25.83 -52.36
C GLY A 484 -21.73 25.19 -51.81
N GLU A 485 -21.72 24.66 -50.59
CA GLU A 485 -22.89 24.08 -49.92
C GLU A 485 -23.95 25.13 -49.63
N LYS A 486 -25.23 24.74 -49.72
CA LYS A 486 -26.35 25.60 -49.36
C LYS A 486 -26.80 25.32 -47.93
N VAL A 487 -27.11 26.35 -47.17
CA VAL A 487 -27.65 26.24 -45.80
C VAL A 487 -28.86 27.15 -45.62
N ILE A 488 -29.78 26.76 -44.74
CA ILE A 488 -30.95 27.56 -44.36
C ILE A 488 -30.67 28.11 -42.96
N ALA A 489 -30.69 29.43 -42.78
CA ALA A 489 -30.39 30.07 -41.50
C ALA A 489 -31.67 30.44 -40.76
N ILE A 490 -31.75 30.10 -39.48
CA ILE A 490 -32.87 30.47 -38.60
C ILE A 490 -32.35 31.15 -37.33
N SER A 491 -33.09 32.14 -36.83
CA SER A 491 -32.76 32.86 -35.59
C SER A 491 -33.68 32.49 -34.42
N ARG A 492 -34.84 31.89 -34.71
CA ARG A 492 -35.87 31.56 -33.71
C ARG A 492 -36.39 30.14 -33.91
N ALA A 493 -36.89 29.55 -32.82
CA ALA A 493 -37.44 28.20 -32.83
C ALA A 493 -38.63 28.03 -33.79
N GLU A 494 -39.47 29.07 -33.90
CA GLU A 494 -40.68 29.10 -34.71
C GLU A 494 -40.39 28.95 -36.23
N ASP A 495 -39.19 29.33 -36.66
CA ASP A 495 -38.78 29.28 -38.07
C ASP A 495 -38.39 27.86 -38.54
N LEU A 496 -38.22 26.91 -37.61
CA LEU A 496 -37.79 25.55 -37.93
C LEU A 496 -38.74 24.84 -38.89
N ASN A 497 -40.05 24.97 -38.68
CA ASN A 497 -41.05 24.35 -39.55
C ASN A 497 -41.02 24.96 -40.97
N LYS A 498 -40.77 26.27 -41.08
CA LYS A 498 -40.60 26.93 -42.38
C LYS A 498 -39.32 26.46 -43.08
N ALA A 499 -38.21 26.32 -42.33
CA ALA A 499 -36.95 25.79 -42.86
C ALA A 499 -37.08 24.34 -43.34
N LEU A 500 -37.83 23.49 -42.62
CA LEU A 500 -38.11 22.11 -43.03
C LEU A 500 -38.92 22.06 -44.33
N LYS A 501 -39.99 22.86 -44.46
CA LYS A 501 -40.75 22.99 -45.71
C LYS A 501 -39.88 23.48 -46.87
N LEU A 502 -38.97 24.42 -46.62
CA LEU A 502 -38.07 24.92 -47.65
C LEU A 502 -37.08 23.85 -48.13
N LYS A 503 -36.67 22.94 -47.23
CA LYS A 503 -35.83 21.79 -47.53
C LYS A 503 -36.52 20.75 -48.42
N GLU A 504 -37.85 20.70 -48.48
CA GLU A 504 -38.57 19.78 -49.38
C GLU A 504 -38.39 20.15 -50.86
N ARG A 505 -37.95 21.39 -51.17
CA ARG A 505 -37.65 21.79 -52.55
C ARG A 505 -36.40 21.07 -53.06
N ALA A 506 -36.45 20.58 -54.30
CA ALA A 506 -35.35 19.86 -54.95
C ALA A 506 -34.01 20.62 -54.92
N GLU A 507 -34.06 21.96 -54.93
CA GLU A 507 -32.89 22.84 -54.88
C GLU A 507 -32.21 22.94 -53.50
N PHE A 508 -32.88 22.55 -52.41
CA PHE A 508 -32.42 22.66 -51.02
C PHE A 508 -32.54 21.38 -50.19
N ASN A 509 -32.95 20.25 -50.78
CA ASN A 509 -33.10 18.97 -50.08
C ASN A 509 -31.87 18.48 -49.31
N LYS A 510 -30.66 18.86 -49.75
CA LYS A 510 -29.39 18.57 -49.07
C LYS A 510 -28.92 19.68 -48.13
N ALA A 511 -29.63 20.81 -48.02
CA ALA A 511 -29.21 21.94 -47.21
C ALA A 511 -29.27 21.63 -45.71
N ASN A 512 -28.22 22.02 -44.98
CA ASN A 512 -28.25 21.98 -43.51
C ASN A 512 -28.92 23.23 -42.97
N ILE A 513 -29.64 23.10 -41.85
CA ILE A 513 -30.22 24.22 -41.12
C ILE A 513 -29.19 24.67 -40.08
N VAL A 514 -28.88 25.96 -40.06
CA VAL A 514 -27.87 26.56 -39.18
C VAL A 514 -28.49 27.67 -38.33
N ALA A 515 -27.93 27.92 -37.16
CA ALA A 515 -28.25 29.10 -36.35
C ALA A 515 -27.69 30.34 -37.06
N ALA A 516 -28.54 31.33 -37.32
CA ALA A 516 -28.07 32.65 -37.69
C ALA A 516 -27.27 33.26 -36.52
N ASN A 517 -26.26 34.08 -36.86
CA ASN A 517 -25.47 34.79 -35.83
C ASN A 517 -26.30 35.85 -35.11
#